data_AF-A0A956G5N8-F1
#
_entry.id   AF-A0A956G5N8-F1
#
_cell.length_a   1.000
_cell.length_b   1.000
_cell.length_c   1.000
_cell.angle_alpha   90.00
_cell.angle_beta   90.00
_cell.angle_gamma   90.00
#
_symmetry.space_group_name_H-M   'P 1'
#
loop_
_entity.id
_entity.type
_entity.pdbx_description
1 polymer ?
#
loop_
_entity_poly.entity_id
_entity_poly.type
_entity_poly.pdbx_seq_one_letter_code
_entity_poly.pdbx_strand_id
1 'polypeptide(L)'
;MSDDRPRKSWRDIDKQRDKSEHRRDGATGGGGFSQQRRERGQKSYRAALERAFDSGKIGELARERMPESAVDEDDAGRLELLKKLKEAEGRDAITKAADALLAEHALPRDFDALAKLLEHRSPSRQQDAIELLLEMTETETPRRPRAIVGQLKMIRDLGDDDELVALARQLLERLD
;
A
#
# COMPACT_ATOMS: atom_id res chain seq x y z
N MET A 1 5.66 -32.33 39.82
CA MET A 1 6.68 -31.29 39.62
C MET A 1 6.22 -30.47 38.43
N SER A 2 5.55 -29.35 38.69
CA SER A 2 4.98 -28.47 37.66
C SER A 2 5.78 -27.18 37.63
N ASP A 3 6.32 -26.81 36.47
CA ASP A 3 6.85 -25.46 36.21
C ASP A 3 6.06 -24.90 35.01
N ASP A 4 4.84 -24.44 35.32
CA ASP A 4 3.95 -23.76 34.38
C ASP A 4 4.32 -22.27 34.41
N ARG A 5 5.23 -21.85 33.52
CA ARG A 5 5.61 -20.44 33.40
C ARG A 5 4.74 -19.77 32.34
N PRO A 6 3.86 -18.82 32.72
CA PRO A 6 3.04 -18.12 31.76
C PRO A 6 3.90 -17.26 30.83
N ARG A 7 3.67 -17.38 29.52
CA ARG A 7 4.34 -16.56 28.50
C ARG A 7 3.94 -15.10 28.69
N LYS A 8 4.94 -14.23 28.94
CA LYS A 8 4.72 -12.80 29.13
C LYS A 8 4.17 -12.14 27.87
N SER A 9 3.17 -11.30 28.06
CA SER A 9 2.63 -10.43 27.01
C SER A 9 3.67 -9.40 26.60
N TRP A 10 3.67 -9.03 25.32
CA TRP A 10 4.56 -8.01 24.76
C TRP A 10 4.46 -6.68 25.53
N ARG A 11 3.27 -6.35 26.06
CA ARG A 11 3.05 -5.18 26.93
C ARG A 11 3.78 -5.25 28.26
N ASP A 12 3.99 -6.44 28.81
CA ASP A 12 4.71 -6.63 30.07
C ASP A 12 6.22 -6.51 29.86
N ILE A 13 6.72 -6.92 28.69
CA ILE A 13 8.13 -6.74 28.30
C ILE A 13 8.45 -5.24 28.17
N ASP A 14 7.55 -4.45 27.57
CA ASP A 14 7.73 -3.02 27.39
C ASP A 14 7.72 -2.26 28.74
N LYS A 15 6.81 -2.64 29.64
CA LYS A 15 6.79 -2.11 31.02
C LYS A 15 8.03 -2.47 31.85
N GLN A 16 8.65 -3.61 31.57
CA GLN A 16 9.89 -4.00 32.27
C GLN A 16 11.09 -3.19 31.77
N ARG A 17 11.10 -2.78 30.51
CA ARG A 17 12.16 -1.98 29.89
C ARG A 17 12.19 -0.54 30.42
N ASP A 18 11.02 0.05 30.69
CA ASP A 18 10.91 1.41 31.28
C ASP A 18 11.32 1.49 32.75
N LYS A 19 11.39 0.35 33.46
CA LYS A 19 11.72 0.31 34.90
C LYS A 19 13.20 0.06 35.20
N SER A 20 14.00 -0.26 34.19
CA SER A 20 15.43 -0.55 34.33
C SER A 20 16.29 0.66 33.96
N GLU A 21 16.21 1.74 34.74
CA GLU A 21 17.18 2.83 34.69
C GLU A 21 17.54 3.29 36.10
N HIS A 22 18.59 2.70 36.68
CA HIS A 22 19.40 3.18 37.82
C HIS A 22 20.59 2.20 37.93
N ARG A 23 21.88 2.53 37.96
CA ARG A 23 22.67 3.76 38.10
C ARG A 23 24.03 3.50 37.45
N ARG A 24 24.70 4.52 36.90
CA ARG A 24 26.16 4.70 37.02
C ARG A 24 26.50 6.19 36.89
N ASP A 25 27.28 6.64 37.85
CA ASP A 25 27.76 7.99 38.09
C ASP A 25 28.31 8.74 36.87
N GLY A 26 28.08 10.05 36.85
CA GLY A 26 28.73 10.98 35.91
C GLY A 26 28.07 12.34 35.88
N ALA A 27 28.48 13.24 36.78
CA ALA A 27 28.04 14.63 36.80
C ALA A 27 28.49 15.39 35.55
N THR A 28 27.57 15.98 34.78
CA THR A 28 27.74 17.30 34.11
C THR A 28 26.37 17.84 33.68
N GLY A 29 26.14 19.14 33.87
CA GLY A 29 24.82 19.75 33.85
C GLY A 29 24.15 19.98 32.48
N GLY A 30 22.88 20.38 32.57
CA GLY A 30 22.21 21.24 31.59
C GLY A 30 21.63 20.57 30.34
N GLY A 31 20.57 19.77 30.48
CA GLY A 31 19.83 19.25 29.29
C GLY A 31 18.35 18.92 29.47
N GLY A 32 17.87 18.69 30.71
CA GLY A 32 16.56 18.09 30.97
C GLY A 32 15.33 18.93 30.60
N PHE A 33 15.46 20.26 30.51
CA PHE A 33 14.31 21.13 30.19
C PHE A 33 13.90 21.11 28.71
N SER A 34 14.78 20.68 27.81
CA SER A 34 14.48 20.67 26.36
C SER A 34 13.76 19.39 25.91
N GLN A 35 14.07 18.24 26.51
CA GLN A 35 13.37 16.97 26.26
C GLN A 35 11.95 16.98 26.85
N GLN A 36 11.77 17.48 28.08
CA GLN A 36 10.46 17.48 28.73
C GLN A 36 9.46 18.45 28.07
N ARG A 37 9.94 19.53 27.44
CA ARG A 37 9.12 20.45 26.64
C ARG A 37 8.73 19.87 25.27
N ARG A 38 9.63 19.08 24.65
CA ARG A 38 9.34 18.32 23.42
C ARG A 38 8.33 17.18 23.67
N GLU A 39 8.46 16.45 24.77
CA GLU A 39 7.51 15.41 25.15
C GLU A 39 6.10 15.96 25.43
N ARG A 40 6.00 17.12 26.12
CA ARG A 40 4.71 17.78 26.33
C ARG A 40 4.10 18.28 25.02
N GLY A 41 4.91 18.82 24.11
CA GLY A 41 4.47 19.23 22.78
C GLY A 41 4.02 18.06 21.91
N GLN A 42 4.71 16.92 21.96
CA GLN A 42 4.35 15.70 21.25
C GLN A 42 3.08 15.06 21.83
N LYS A 43 2.91 15.07 23.16
CA LYS A 43 1.68 14.58 23.82
C LYS A 43 0.48 15.48 23.51
N SER A 44 0.65 16.80 23.50
CA SER A 44 -0.43 17.72 23.11
C SER A 44 -0.76 17.60 21.62
N TYR A 45 0.24 17.41 20.76
CA TYR A 45 0.03 17.19 19.33
C TYR A 45 -0.69 15.86 19.07
N ARG A 46 -0.28 14.78 19.74
CA ARG A 46 -0.97 13.48 19.67
C ARG A 46 -2.40 13.55 20.19
N ALA A 47 -2.62 14.20 21.33
CA ALA A 47 -3.96 14.38 21.89
C ALA A 47 -4.85 15.25 20.99
N ALA A 48 -4.28 16.24 20.28
CA ALA A 48 -5.00 17.05 19.31
C ALA A 48 -5.37 16.23 18.06
N LEU A 49 -4.47 15.36 17.59
CA LEU A 49 -4.75 14.44 16.50
C LEU A 49 -5.81 13.40 16.88
N GLU A 50 -5.69 12.75 18.04
CA GLU A 50 -6.69 11.79 18.53
C GLU A 50 -8.06 12.46 18.71
N ARG A 51 -8.12 13.71 19.20
CA ARG A 51 -9.38 14.48 19.21
C ARG A 51 -9.91 14.78 17.81
N ALA A 52 -9.05 15.06 16.85
CA ALA A 52 -9.47 15.31 15.47
C ALA A 52 -10.04 14.04 14.82
N PHE A 53 -9.49 12.87 15.13
CA PHE A 53 -10.03 11.57 14.71
C PHE A 53 -11.36 11.23 15.42
N ASP A 54 -11.42 11.36 16.75
CA ASP A 54 -12.62 11.05 17.55
C ASP A 54 -13.77 12.03 17.29
N SER A 55 -13.48 13.29 16.95
CA SER A 55 -14.51 14.30 16.66
C SER A 55 -15.12 14.18 15.26
N GLY A 56 -14.70 13.21 14.44
CA GLY A 56 -15.25 13.00 13.09
C GLY A 56 -14.92 14.09 12.07
N LYS A 57 -14.22 15.16 12.47
CA LYS A 57 -13.88 16.32 11.63
C LYS A 57 -12.93 15.99 10.48
N ILE A 58 -12.12 14.95 10.63
CA ILE A 58 -11.31 14.42 9.51
C ILE A 58 -12.21 13.77 8.46
N GLY A 59 -13.29 13.09 8.89
CA GLY A 59 -14.31 12.55 7.99
C GLY A 59 -15.08 13.66 7.27
N GLU A 60 -15.46 14.73 7.97
CA GLU A 60 -16.11 15.91 7.35
C GLU A 60 -15.20 16.62 6.35
N LEU A 61 -13.93 16.86 6.65
CA LEU A 61 -12.98 17.47 5.72
C LEU A 61 -12.65 16.58 4.51
N ALA A 62 -12.67 15.25 4.69
CA ALA A 62 -12.52 14.29 3.60
C ALA A 62 -13.77 14.27 2.70
N ARG A 63 -14.97 14.37 3.29
CA ARG A 63 -16.26 14.51 2.59
C ARG A 63 -16.41 15.86 1.89
N GLU A 64 -15.87 16.94 2.44
CA GLU A 64 -15.91 18.27 1.82
C GLU A 64 -15.08 18.35 0.53
N ARG A 65 -14.07 17.47 0.39
CA ARG A 65 -13.18 17.42 -0.77
C ARG A 65 -13.54 16.35 -1.80
N MET A 66 -14.55 15.51 -1.54
CA MET A 66 -15.01 14.48 -2.47
C MET A 66 -16.54 14.47 -2.56
N PRO A 67 -17.16 14.44 -3.75
CA PRO A 67 -18.61 14.44 -3.88
C PRO A 67 -19.25 13.23 -3.17
N GLU A 68 -20.13 13.51 -2.20
CA GLU A 68 -20.73 12.62 -1.19
C GLU A 68 -21.68 11.49 -1.71
N SER A 69 -21.58 11.03 -2.96
CA SER A 69 -22.57 10.06 -3.51
C SER A 69 -22.07 8.65 -3.82
N ALA A 70 -20.84 8.25 -3.46
CA ALA A 70 -20.27 6.97 -3.95
C ALA A 70 -19.55 6.08 -2.91
N VAL A 71 -19.47 6.44 -1.63
CA VAL A 71 -18.40 5.91 -0.76
C VAL A 71 -18.74 4.62 0.01
N ASP A 72 -20.00 4.17 0.12
CA ASP A 72 -20.29 3.16 1.15
C ASP A 72 -20.66 1.74 0.67
N GLU A 73 -21.02 1.52 -0.61
CA GLU A 73 -21.27 0.16 -1.15
C GLU A 73 -20.42 -0.17 -2.38
N ASP A 74 -20.27 0.78 -3.32
CA ASP A 74 -19.43 0.62 -4.51
C ASP A 74 -17.95 0.43 -4.12
N ASP A 75 -17.46 1.18 -3.13
CA ASP A 75 -16.09 1.08 -2.64
C ASP A 75 -15.82 -0.23 -1.91
N ALA A 76 -16.75 -0.75 -1.10
CA ALA A 76 -16.57 -2.02 -0.39
C ALA A 76 -16.54 -3.22 -1.36
N GLY A 77 -17.48 -3.25 -2.31
CA GLY A 77 -17.49 -4.25 -3.39
C GLY A 77 -16.24 -4.19 -4.25
N ARG A 78 -15.83 -2.98 -4.63
CA ARG A 78 -14.60 -2.73 -5.39
C ARG A 78 -13.36 -3.17 -4.64
N LEU A 79 -13.25 -2.90 -3.35
CA LEU A 79 -12.09 -3.31 -2.53
C LEU A 79 -11.99 -4.83 -2.43
N GLU A 80 -13.12 -5.53 -2.29
CA GLU A 80 -13.15 -7.00 -2.28
C GLU A 80 -12.75 -7.59 -3.65
N LEU A 81 -13.24 -7.03 -4.76
CA LEU A 81 -12.84 -7.45 -6.10
C LEU A 81 -11.36 -7.15 -6.38
N LEU A 82 -10.86 -6.00 -5.96
CA LEU A 82 -9.46 -5.63 -6.08
C LEU A 82 -8.57 -6.57 -5.26
N LYS A 83 -8.98 -6.92 -4.05
CA LYS A 83 -8.28 -7.90 -3.21
C LYS A 83 -8.23 -9.27 -3.90
N LYS A 84 -9.36 -9.75 -4.43
CA LYS A 84 -9.41 -11.01 -5.20
C LYS A 84 -8.46 -10.99 -6.39
N LEU A 85 -8.37 -9.88 -7.13
CA LEU A 85 -7.42 -9.74 -8.23
C LEU A 85 -5.96 -9.83 -7.74
N LYS A 86 -5.64 -9.14 -6.64
CA LYS A 86 -4.28 -9.14 -6.08
C LYS A 86 -3.85 -10.51 -5.55
N GLU A 87 -4.79 -11.27 -4.98
CA GLU A 87 -4.58 -12.63 -4.46
C GLU A 87 -4.64 -13.70 -5.56
N ALA A 88 -5.17 -13.39 -6.75
CA ALA A 88 -5.25 -14.34 -7.85
C ALA A 88 -3.87 -14.77 -8.33
N GLU A 89 -3.72 -16.07 -8.57
CA GLU A 89 -2.49 -16.69 -9.09
C GLU A 89 -2.80 -17.52 -10.33
N GLY A 90 -1.95 -17.39 -11.33
CA GLY A 90 -2.14 -18.04 -12.62
C GLY A 90 -3.09 -17.27 -13.54
N ARG A 91 -2.78 -17.34 -14.84
CA ARG A 91 -3.45 -16.60 -15.92
C ARG A 91 -4.98 -16.66 -15.89
N ASP A 92 -5.54 -17.81 -15.56
CA ASP A 92 -7.00 -18.03 -15.62
C ASP A 92 -7.73 -17.40 -14.45
N ALA A 93 -7.18 -17.54 -13.24
CA ALA A 93 -7.74 -16.91 -12.05
C ALA A 93 -7.60 -15.38 -12.14
N ILE A 94 -6.45 -14.90 -12.62
CA ILE A 94 -6.20 -13.47 -12.86
C ILE A 94 -7.20 -12.91 -13.87
N THR A 95 -7.39 -13.58 -15.01
CA THR A 95 -8.35 -13.16 -16.06
C THR A 95 -9.76 -13.06 -15.47
N LYS A 96 -10.21 -14.10 -14.76
CA LYS A 96 -11.55 -14.10 -14.15
C LYS A 96 -11.73 -12.99 -13.11
N ALA A 97 -10.74 -12.77 -12.25
CA ALA A 97 -10.81 -11.74 -11.22
C ALA A 97 -10.75 -10.32 -11.82
N ALA A 98 -9.95 -10.13 -12.86
CA ALA A 98 -9.86 -8.90 -13.62
C ALA A 98 -11.19 -8.57 -14.32
N ASP A 99 -11.76 -9.52 -15.04
CA ASP A 99 -13.04 -9.32 -15.74
C ASP A 99 -14.16 -8.99 -14.76
N ALA A 100 -14.20 -9.65 -13.59
CA ALA A 100 -15.17 -9.34 -12.54
C ALA A 100 -15.01 -7.91 -11.98
N LEU A 101 -13.77 -7.45 -11.76
CA LEU A 101 -13.52 -6.07 -11.33
C LEU A 101 -13.92 -5.06 -12.41
N LEU A 102 -13.53 -5.32 -13.66
CA LEU A 102 -13.69 -4.38 -14.78
C LEU A 102 -15.10 -4.38 -15.38
N ALA A 103 -15.95 -5.32 -15.00
CA ALA A 103 -17.37 -5.32 -15.37
C ALA A 103 -18.13 -4.18 -14.67
N GLU A 104 -17.73 -3.85 -13.45
CA GLU A 104 -18.45 -2.93 -12.57
C GLU A 104 -17.64 -1.67 -12.25
N HIS A 105 -16.31 -1.74 -12.31
CA HIS A 105 -15.42 -0.66 -11.87
C HIS A 105 -14.33 -0.33 -12.90
N ALA A 106 -13.81 0.89 -12.81
CA ALA A 106 -12.69 1.34 -13.63
C ALA A 106 -11.37 0.63 -13.26
N LEU A 107 -10.42 0.66 -14.20
CA LEU A 107 -9.08 0.11 -14.04
C LEU A 107 -8.39 0.68 -12.78
N PRO A 108 -7.86 -0.16 -11.88
CA PRO A 108 -7.26 0.32 -10.64
C PRO A 108 -5.91 1.00 -10.90
N ARG A 109 -5.75 2.22 -10.38
CA ARG A 109 -4.46 2.93 -10.34
C ARG A 109 -3.57 2.39 -9.21
N ASP A 110 -3.20 1.12 -9.32
CA ASP A 110 -2.39 0.40 -8.34
C ASP A 110 -1.38 -0.52 -9.04
N PHE A 111 -0.09 -0.34 -8.78
CA PHE A 111 0.99 -1.08 -9.44
C PHE A 111 0.88 -2.60 -9.30
N ASP A 112 0.46 -3.12 -8.15
CA ASP A 112 0.39 -4.56 -7.92
C ASP A 112 -0.80 -5.18 -8.68
N ALA A 113 -1.93 -4.49 -8.72
CA ALA A 113 -3.09 -4.91 -9.52
C ALA A 113 -2.81 -4.86 -11.03
N LEU A 114 -2.14 -3.78 -11.50
CA LEU A 114 -1.75 -3.65 -12.90
C LEU A 114 -0.71 -4.70 -13.31
N ALA A 115 0.24 -5.03 -12.43
CA ALA A 115 1.20 -6.12 -12.67
C ALA A 115 0.50 -7.47 -12.84
N LYS A 116 -0.59 -7.73 -12.11
CA LYS A 116 -1.42 -8.93 -12.33
C LYS A 116 -2.08 -8.91 -13.71
N LEU A 117 -2.62 -7.75 -14.12
CA LEU A 117 -3.29 -7.60 -15.42
C LEU A 117 -2.36 -7.81 -16.63
N LEU A 118 -1.04 -7.70 -16.47
CA LEU A 118 -0.09 -8.09 -17.52
C LEU A 118 -0.15 -9.57 -17.88
N GLU A 119 -0.67 -10.44 -17.01
CA GLU A 119 -0.86 -11.88 -17.29
C GLU A 119 -2.23 -12.20 -17.90
N HIS A 120 -3.06 -11.19 -18.16
CA HIS A 120 -4.41 -11.38 -18.68
C HIS A 120 -4.43 -12.12 -20.03
N ARG A 121 -5.53 -12.84 -20.33
CA ARG A 121 -5.68 -13.55 -21.60
C ARG A 121 -5.88 -12.62 -22.81
N SER A 122 -6.62 -11.53 -22.62
CA SER A 122 -6.87 -10.52 -23.64
C SER A 122 -5.73 -9.51 -23.79
N PRO A 123 -5.13 -9.35 -24.98
CA PRO A 123 -4.10 -8.34 -25.26
C PRO A 123 -4.54 -6.92 -24.96
N SER A 124 -5.80 -6.57 -25.25
CA SER A 124 -6.31 -5.22 -25.00
C SER A 124 -6.27 -4.85 -23.50
N ARG A 125 -6.53 -5.82 -22.61
CA ARG A 125 -6.41 -5.62 -21.16
C ARG A 125 -4.97 -5.46 -20.70
N GLN A 126 -4.04 -6.14 -21.39
CA GLN A 126 -2.62 -5.97 -21.14
C GLN A 126 -2.16 -4.57 -21.60
N GLN A 127 -2.63 -4.10 -22.76
CA GLN A 127 -2.38 -2.75 -23.27
C GLN A 127 -2.90 -1.69 -22.30
N ASP A 128 -4.19 -1.76 -21.90
CA ASP A 128 -4.80 -0.85 -20.91
C ASP A 128 -3.94 -0.75 -19.63
N ALA A 129 -3.43 -1.90 -19.16
CA ALA A 129 -2.59 -1.95 -17.97
C ALA A 129 -1.21 -1.30 -18.17
N ILE A 130 -0.57 -1.52 -19.33
CA ILE A 130 0.74 -0.92 -19.66
C ILE A 130 0.61 0.60 -19.83
N GLU A 131 -0.43 1.08 -20.50
CA GLU A 131 -0.68 2.51 -20.67
C GLU A 131 -0.83 3.22 -19.32
N LEU A 132 -1.62 2.63 -18.41
CA LEU A 132 -1.78 3.21 -17.08
C LEU A 132 -0.48 3.11 -16.25
N LEU A 133 0.30 2.05 -16.40
CA LEU A 133 1.63 1.95 -15.79
C LEU A 133 2.58 3.01 -16.35
N LEU A 134 2.55 3.28 -17.65
CA LEU A 134 3.32 4.36 -18.27
C LEU A 134 2.95 5.71 -17.67
N GLU A 135 1.67 6.02 -17.49
CA GLU A 135 1.22 7.26 -16.85
C GLU A 135 1.71 7.34 -15.38
N MET A 136 1.51 6.28 -14.60
CA MET A 136 1.86 6.28 -13.17
C MET A 136 3.37 6.36 -12.92
N THR A 137 4.17 5.79 -13.81
CA THR A 137 5.65 5.81 -13.70
C THR A 137 6.26 7.19 -13.96
N GLU A 138 5.50 8.15 -14.45
CA GLU A 138 5.95 9.54 -14.59
C GLU A 138 6.07 10.25 -13.24
N THR A 139 5.28 9.83 -12.25
CA THR A 139 5.23 10.45 -10.92
C THR A 139 5.75 9.56 -9.80
N GLU A 140 5.58 8.25 -9.91
CA GLU A 140 5.85 7.30 -8.84
C GLU A 140 6.62 6.07 -9.34
N THR A 141 7.48 5.50 -8.49
CA THR A 141 8.18 4.26 -8.82
C THR A 141 7.39 3.03 -8.35
N PRO A 142 7.30 1.97 -9.17
CA PRO A 142 6.63 0.74 -8.76
C PRO A 142 7.32 0.12 -7.56
N ARG A 143 6.56 -0.45 -6.62
CA ARG A 143 7.12 -1.14 -5.44
C ARG A 143 7.90 -2.42 -5.82
N ARG A 144 7.53 -3.07 -6.92
CA ARG A 144 8.10 -4.33 -7.39
C ARG A 144 8.49 -4.25 -8.88
N PRO A 145 9.46 -3.40 -9.24
CA PRO A 145 9.77 -3.13 -10.65
C PRO A 145 10.30 -4.39 -11.36
N ARG A 146 11.05 -5.24 -10.65
CA ARG A 146 11.61 -6.49 -11.22
C ARG A 146 10.54 -7.47 -11.70
N ALA A 147 9.42 -7.58 -11.00
CA ALA A 147 8.33 -8.48 -11.39
C ALA A 147 7.68 -7.99 -12.68
N ILE A 148 7.38 -6.70 -12.75
CA ILE A 148 6.83 -6.02 -13.92
C ILE A 148 7.78 -6.16 -15.10
N VAL A 149 9.07 -5.83 -14.93
CA VAL A 149 10.10 -5.96 -15.97
C VAL A 149 10.20 -7.39 -16.51
N GLY A 150 10.12 -8.41 -15.64
CA GLY A 150 10.13 -9.81 -16.06
C GLY A 150 8.94 -10.17 -16.96
N GLN A 151 7.73 -9.72 -16.59
CA GLN A 151 6.52 -9.93 -17.40
C GLN A 151 6.58 -9.16 -18.72
N LEU A 152 7.02 -7.90 -18.71
CA LEU A 152 7.18 -7.10 -19.92
C LEU A 152 8.21 -7.68 -20.89
N LYS A 153 9.31 -8.25 -20.38
CA LYS A 153 10.29 -8.99 -21.22
C LYS A 153 9.65 -10.20 -21.89
N MET A 154 8.83 -10.97 -21.17
CA MET A 154 8.07 -12.07 -21.78
C MET A 154 7.11 -11.57 -22.88
N ILE A 155 6.36 -10.49 -22.63
CA ILE A 155 5.46 -9.90 -23.63
C ILE A 155 6.25 -9.43 -24.86
N ARG A 156 7.38 -8.74 -24.67
CA ARG A 156 8.24 -8.26 -25.76
C ARG A 156 8.83 -9.41 -26.59
N ASP A 157 9.24 -10.49 -25.94
CA ASP A 157 10.00 -11.57 -26.57
C ASP A 157 9.10 -12.64 -27.22
N LEU A 158 7.88 -12.84 -26.69
CA LEU A 158 6.97 -13.91 -27.09
C LEU A 158 5.60 -13.40 -27.58
N GLY A 159 5.35 -12.10 -27.57
CA GLY A 159 4.07 -11.52 -27.99
C GLY A 159 3.94 -11.47 -29.50
N ASP A 160 2.74 -11.80 -30.00
CA ASP A 160 2.37 -11.72 -31.42
C ASP A 160 1.69 -10.39 -31.81
N ASP A 161 1.37 -9.55 -30.82
CA ASP A 161 0.70 -8.26 -31.00
C ASP A 161 1.74 -7.12 -31.03
N ASP A 162 1.94 -6.53 -32.21
CA ASP A 162 2.99 -5.52 -32.44
C ASP A 162 2.81 -4.27 -31.57
N GLU A 163 1.56 -3.83 -31.33
CA GLU A 163 1.25 -2.65 -30.52
C GLU A 163 1.57 -2.92 -29.04
N LEU A 164 1.14 -4.07 -28.53
CA LEU A 164 1.44 -4.51 -27.17
C LEU A 164 2.95 -4.68 -26.95
N VAL A 165 3.66 -5.26 -27.93
CA VAL A 165 5.12 -5.38 -27.89
C VAL A 165 5.79 -4.02 -27.87
N ALA A 166 5.32 -3.06 -28.67
CA ALA A 166 5.84 -1.69 -28.70
C ALA A 166 5.63 -0.98 -27.35
N LEU A 167 4.43 -1.06 -26.77
CA LEU A 167 4.13 -0.52 -25.44
C LEU A 167 4.99 -1.15 -24.35
N ALA A 168 5.18 -2.47 -24.40
CA ALA A 168 6.04 -3.18 -23.45
C ALA A 168 7.50 -2.70 -23.52
N ARG A 169 8.03 -2.45 -24.73
CA ARG A 169 9.38 -1.88 -24.91
C ARG A 169 9.48 -0.47 -24.31
N GLN A 170 8.50 0.38 -24.59
CA GLN A 170 8.47 1.74 -24.05
C GLN A 170 8.49 1.75 -22.51
N LEU A 171 7.68 0.89 -21.87
CA LEU A 171 7.67 0.81 -20.41
C LEU A 171 8.95 0.19 -19.85
N LEU A 172 9.56 -0.78 -20.55
CA LEU A 172 10.88 -1.31 -20.18
C LEU A 172 11.96 -0.24 -20.17
N GLU A 173 12.01 0.62 -21.20
CA GLU A 173 12.98 1.72 -21.29
C GLU A 173 12.84 2.74 -20.14
N ARG A 174 11.64 2.90 -19.58
CA ARG A 174 11.41 3.76 -18.41
C ARG A 174 11.80 3.10 -17.08
N LEU A 175 11.84 1.76 -17.03
CA LEU A 175 12.07 0.99 -15.80
C LEU A 175 13.48 0.42 -15.67
N ASP A 176 14.27 0.38 -16.76
CA ASP A 176 15.71 0.07 -16.77
C ASP A 176 16.56 1.26 -16.27
#